data_AF-A0A447X3U0-F1
#
_entry.id   AF-A0A447X3U0-F1
#
_cell.length_a   1.000
_cell.length_b   1.000
_cell.length_c   1.000
_cell.angle_alpha   90.00
_cell.angle_beta   90.00
_cell.angle_gamma   90.00
#
_symmetry.space_group_name_H-M   'P 1'
#
loop_
_entity.id
_entity.type
_entity.pdbx_description
1 polymer ?
#
loop_
_entity_poly.entity_id
_entity_poly.type
_entity_poly.pdbx_seq_one_letter_code
_entity_poly.pdbx_strand_id
1 'polypeptide(L)'
;MLPDAEIWFDRMDITRALDMAITTGHIAPMAIMGIDNINESDRMNILGGNKELIFDIAENLIPQLYRDYPNIVWAGRSNTILAGQSLGGVTALMAAIYASTTFGTIISHSPSMWWNPDQGSPIWFTENDISWVSEQILSAPPKDVNIQLGVGSLEGTTVSHVQRLHQSLIAAGLESNLTVYAGGHDYAWWRGAIIDALANYNCRKISDNNFV
;
A
#
# COMPACT_ATOMS: atom_id res chain seq x y z
N MET A 1 4.81 0.73 -7.21
CA MET A 1 5.66 -0.25 -6.50
C MET A 1 4.77 -1.27 -5.83
N LEU A 2 5.07 -2.56 -6.00
CA LEU A 2 4.28 -3.67 -5.45
C LEU A 2 5.23 -4.75 -4.91
N PRO A 3 5.40 -4.88 -3.58
CA PRO A 3 6.07 -6.02 -2.96
C PRO A 3 5.31 -7.33 -3.20
N ASP A 4 5.92 -8.46 -2.83
CA ASP A 4 5.39 -9.81 -3.08
C ASP A 4 5.20 -10.09 -4.58
N ALA A 5 6.12 -9.59 -5.40
CA ALA A 5 6.00 -9.63 -6.84
C ALA A 5 6.11 -11.05 -7.42
N GLU A 6 6.83 -11.96 -6.76
CA GLU A 6 6.89 -13.38 -7.09
C GLU A 6 5.53 -14.07 -6.97
N ILE A 7 4.60 -13.50 -6.20
CA ILE A 7 3.20 -13.96 -6.16
C ILE A 7 2.36 -13.18 -7.16
N TRP A 8 2.46 -11.85 -7.16
CA TRP A 8 1.61 -11.00 -7.99
C TRP A 8 1.81 -11.21 -9.49
N PHE A 9 3.05 -11.32 -9.93
CA PHE A 9 3.39 -11.50 -11.34
C PHE A 9 3.27 -12.96 -11.74
N ASP A 10 3.87 -13.89 -10.98
CA ASP A 10 3.99 -15.27 -11.45
C ASP A 10 2.75 -16.13 -11.18
N ARG A 11 1.98 -15.82 -10.12
CA ARG A 11 0.82 -16.66 -9.71
C ARG A 11 -0.52 -15.98 -9.92
N MET A 12 -0.59 -14.68 -9.70
CA MET A 12 -1.85 -13.93 -9.76
C MET A 12 -2.09 -13.24 -11.10
N ASP A 13 -1.09 -13.19 -11.99
CA ASP A 13 -1.17 -12.56 -13.31
C ASP A 13 -1.77 -11.15 -13.21
N ILE A 14 -1.13 -10.34 -12.35
CA ILE A 14 -1.55 -8.97 -12.07
C ILE A 14 -1.44 -8.09 -13.30
N THR A 15 -0.45 -8.34 -14.17
CA THR A 15 -0.23 -7.60 -15.41
C THR A 15 -1.44 -7.68 -16.32
N ARG A 16 -1.99 -8.88 -16.56
CA ARG A 16 -3.22 -9.03 -17.36
C ARG A 16 -4.43 -8.34 -16.71
N ALA A 17 -4.54 -8.38 -15.39
CA ALA A 17 -5.63 -7.68 -14.70
C ALA A 17 -5.53 -6.15 -14.88
N LEU A 18 -4.32 -5.61 -14.74
CA LEU A 18 -4.05 -4.19 -14.97
C LEU A 18 -4.29 -3.80 -16.43
N ASP A 19 -3.80 -4.59 -17.39
CA ASP A 19 -4.00 -4.34 -18.82
C ASP A 19 -5.49 -4.30 -19.19
N MET A 20 -6.29 -5.23 -18.65
CA MET A 20 -7.74 -5.21 -18.83
C MET A 20 -8.38 -3.99 -18.19
N ALA A 21 -7.98 -3.61 -16.97
CA ALA A 21 -8.50 -2.43 -16.30
C ALA A 21 -8.12 -1.13 -17.04
N ILE A 22 -6.91 -1.05 -17.61
CA ILE A 22 -6.47 0.08 -18.43
C ILE A 22 -7.24 0.13 -19.75
N THR A 23 -7.33 -1.00 -20.45
CA THR A 23 -7.99 -1.07 -21.78
C THR A 23 -9.48 -0.76 -21.71
N THR A 24 -10.13 -1.12 -20.59
CA THR A 24 -11.55 -0.80 -20.34
C THR A 24 -11.76 0.61 -19.77
N GLY A 25 -10.68 1.38 -19.54
CA GLY A 25 -10.74 2.73 -18.99
C GLY A 25 -11.07 2.79 -17.51
N HIS A 26 -11.00 1.67 -16.80
CA HIS A 26 -11.29 1.58 -15.37
C HIS A 26 -10.17 2.18 -14.50
N ILE A 27 -8.91 2.06 -14.94
CA ILE A 27 -7.76 2.74 -14.32
C ILE A 27 -6.93 3.46 -15.38
N ALA A 28 -6.19 4.49 -14.97
CA ALA A 28 -5.28 5.21 -15.87
C ALA A 28 -4.07 4.33 -16.26
N PRO A 29 -3.47 4.54 -17.46
CA PRO A 29 -2.22 3.89 -17.82
C PRO A 29 -1.12 4.18 -16.78
N MET A 30 -0.40 3.14 -16.38
CA MET A 30 0.65 3.26 -15.36
C MET A 30 1.79 2.27 -15.60
N ALA A 31 2.95 2.60 -15.08
CA ALA A 31 4.04 1.65 -14.93
C ALA A 31 3.88 0.91 -13.59
N ILE A 32 4.04 -0.41 -13.61
CA ILE A 32 4.15 -1.22 -12.41
C ILE A 32 5.58 -1.76 -12.28
N MET A 33 6.09 -1.73 -11.06
CA MET A 33 7.35 -2.35 -10.69
C MET A 33 7.11 -3.24 -9.48
N GLY A 34 7.40 -4.52 -9.68
CA GLY A 34 7.40 -5.54 -8.66
C GLY A 34 8.71 -5.57 -7.89
N ILE A 35 8.64 -5.86 -6.59
CA ILE A 35 9.79 -6.17 -5.75
C ILE A 35 9.62 -7.61 -5.24
N ASP A 36 10.46 -8.50 -5.73
CA ASP A 36 10.46 -9.91 -5.31
C ASP A 36 11.05 -10.05 -3.91
N ASN A 37 10.55 -11.04 -3.16
CA ASN A 37 11.31 -11.63 -2.07
C ASN A 37 11.82 -13.02 -2.49
N ILE A 38 12.92 -13.46 -1.87
CA ILE A 38 13.55 -14.75 -2.21
C ILE A 38 12.77 -15.93 -1.61
N ASN A 39 12.23 -15.74 -0.41
CA ASN A 39 11.46 -16.72 0.36
C ASN A 39 10.79 -16.02 1.56
N GLU A 40 10.01 -16.77 2.34
CA GLU A 40 9.28 -16.22 3.49
C GLU A 40 10.19 -15.56 4.54
N SER A 41 11.39 -16.12 4.79
CA SER A 41 12.32 -15.50 5.76
C SER A 41 12.84 -14.15 5.24
N ASP A 42 13.17 -14.08 3.95
CA ASP A 42 13.57 -12.83 3.31
C ASP A 42 12.43 -11.81 3.32
N ARG A 43 11.21 -12.26 2.97
CA ARG A 43 9.99 -11.45 3.03
C ARG A 43 9.76 -10.82 4.40
N MET A 44 9.90 -11.59 5.48
CA MET A 44 9.77 -11.09 6.85
C MET A 44 10.88 -10.10 7.23
N ASN A 45 12.07 -10.21 6.64
CA ASN A 45 13.21 -9.32 6.92
C ASN A 45 13.10 -7.99 6.17
N ILE A 46 12.60 -7.99 4.92
CA ILE A 46 12.55 -6.79 4.08
C ILE A 46 11.21 -6.05 4.19
N LEU A 47 10.14 -6.71 4.62
CA LEU A 47 8.80 -6.12 4.80
C LEU A 47 8.43 -5.93 6.28
N GLY A 48 7.28 -5.31 6.54
CA GLY A 48 6.70 -5.25 7.89
C GLY A 48 7.27 -4.17 8.82
N GLY A 49 8.16 -3.30 8.35
CA GLY A 49 8.73 -2.25 9.21
C GLY A 49 10.17 -1.89 8.90
N ASN A 50 10.83 -2.68 8.06
CA ASN A 50 12.17 -2.36 7.60
C ASN A 50 12.13 -1.11 6.70
N LYS A 51 12.80 -0.04 7.16
CA LYS A 51 12.93 1.22 6.44
C LYS A 51 13.99 1.19 5.35
N GLU A 52 14.93 0.25 5.38
CA GLU A 52 16.03 0.16 4.41
C GLU A 52 15.49 -0.08 3.01
N LEU A 53 14.57 -1.04 2.84
CA LEU A 53 13.91 -1.26 1.54
C LEU A 53 13.18 -0.01 1.05
N ILE A 54 12.52 0.73 1.94
CA ILE A 54 11.80 1.95 1.58
C ILE A 54 12.77 3.03 1.09
N PHE A 55 13.89 3.22 1.79
CA PHE A 55 14.93 4.16 1.38
C PHE A 55 15.60 3.74 0.09
N ASP A 56 15.94 2.46 -0.07
CA ASP A 56 16.52 1.95 -1.31
C ASP A 56 15.59 2.17 -2.51
N ILE A 57 14.29 1.95 -2.34
CA ILE A 57 13.33 2.24 -3.40
C ILE A 57 13.30 3.75 -3.71
N ALA A 58 13.20 4.59 -2.67
CA ALA A 58 12.98 6.03 -2.82
C ALA A 58 14.22 6.80 -3.30
N GLU A 59 15.40 6.41 -2.83
CA GLU A 59 16.66 7.14 -3.04
C GLU A 59 17.53 6.52 -4.13
N ASN A 60 17.39 5.21 -4.39
CA ASN A 60 18.22 4.50 -5.36
C ASN A 60 17.40 4.05 -6.58
N LEU A 61 16.39 3.21 -6.39
CA LEU A 61 15.68 2.53 -7.48
C LEU A 61 14.87 3.49 -8.35
N ILE A 62 14.02 4.35 -7.76
CA ILE A 62 13.21 5.31 -8.52
C ILE A 62 14.10 6.32 -9.26
N PRO A 63 15.11 6.95 -8.64
CA PRO A 63 16.03 7.83 -9.35
C PRO A 63 16.81 7.12 -10.46
N GLN A 64 17.16 5.85 -10.28
CA GLN A 64 17.81 5.06 -11.32
C GLN A 64 16.88 4.83 -12.52
N LEU A 65 15.61 4.50 -12.30
CA LEU A 65 14.63 4.37 -13.40
C LEU A 65 14.46 5.66 -14.20
N TYR A 66 14.45 6.81 -13.53
CA TYR A 66 14.37 8.10 -14.21
C TYR A 66 15.59 8.36 -15.10
N ARG A 67 16.78 7.91 -14.68
CA ARG A 67 18.01 7.99 -15.49
C ARG A 67 18.03 6.99 -16.64
N ASP A 68 17.57 5.76 -16.41
CA ASP A 68 17.60 4.68 -17.41
C ASP A 68 16.56 4.88 -18.52
N TYR A 69 15.48 5.59 -18.22
CA TYR A 69 14.39 5.88 -19.15
C TYR A 69 14.10 7.39 -19.23
N PRO A 70 15.05 8.22 -19.71
CA PRO A 70 14.91 9.67 -19.70
C PRO A 70 13.83 10.19 -20.67
N ASN A 71 13.37 9.35 -21.60
CA ASN A 71 12.33 9.68 -22.57
C ASN A 71 10.90 9.42 -22.05
N ILE A 72 10.76 8.81 -20.86
CA ILE A 72 9.45 8.57 -20.25
C ILE A 72 9.06 9.77 -19.39
N VAL A 73 7.84 10.28 -19.58
CA VAL A 73 7.24 11.25 -18.66
C VAL A 73 6.67 10.50 -17.47
N TRP A 74 7.43 10.44 -16.39
CA TRP A 74 7.04 9.74 -15.17
C TRP A 74 5.94 10.48 -14.39
N ALA A 75 5.15 9.70 -13.67
CA ALA A 75 4.13 10.21 -12.78
C ALA A 75 4.75 11.11 -11.69
N GLY A 76 4.15 12.27 -11.45
CA GLY A 76 4.52 13.11 -10.31
C GLY A 76 4.17 12.45 -8.97
N ARG A 77 4.77 12.93 -7.87
CA ARG A 77 4.65 12.39 -6.50
C ARG A 77 3.26 11.86 -6.12
N SER A 78 2.19 12.65 -6.33
CA SER A 78 0.82 12.26 -5.97
C SER A 78 0.29 11.01 -6.70
N ASN A 79 0.93 10.60 -7.79
CA ASN A 79 0.62 9.41 -8.58
C ASN A 79 1.71 8.32 -8.47
N THR A 80 2.71 8.52 -7.62
CA THR A 80 3.71 7.50 -7.28
C THR A 80 3.20 6.71 -6.08
N ILE A 81 2.96 5.43 -6.29
CA ILE A 81 2.20 4.57 -5.37
C ILE A 81 3.08 3.43 -4.84
N LEU A 82 3.03 3.21 -3.54
CA LEU A 82 3.42 1.93 -2.95
C LEU A 82 2.15 1.21 -2.47
N ALA A 83 1.89 0.06 -3.08
CA ALA A 83 0.75 -0.79 -2.78
C ALA A 83 1.24 -2.11 -2.18
N GLY A 84 0.60 -2.61 -1.14
CA GLY A 84 0.98 -3.88 -0.52
C GLY A 84 -0.10 -4.51 0.34
N GLN A 85 0.08 -5.81 0.60
CA GLN A 85 -0.85 -6.65 1.36
C GLN A 85 -0.14 -7.25 2.57
N SER A 86 -0.86 -7.48 3.68
CA SER A 86 -0.26 -8.14 4.85
C SER A 86 1.00 -7.38 5.33
N LEU A 87 2.18 -8.01 5.42
CA LEU A 87 3.45 -7.33 5.70
C LEU A 87 3.81 -6.24 4.68
N GLY A 88 3.51 -6.45 3.39
CA GLY A 88 3.66 -5.43 2.35
C GLY A 88 2.74 -4.22 2.59
N GLY A 89 1.56 -4.45 3.16
CA GLY A 89 0.63 -3.38 3.56
C GLY A 89 1.18 -2.55 4.73
N VAL A 90 1.87 -3.19 5.67
CA VAL A 90 2.62 -2.50 6.74
C VAL A 90 3.78 -1.70 6.13
N THR A 91 4.56 -2.28 5.21
CA THR A 91 5.64 -1.56 4.50
C THR A 91 5.11 -0.33 3.77
N ALA A 92 3.95 -0.44 3.10
CA ALA A 92 3.31 0.67 2.42
C ALA A 92 2.95 1.81 3.40
N LEU A 93 2.41 1.49 4.58
CA LEU A 93 2.14 2.49 5.63
C LEU A 93 3.42 3.13 6.17
N MET A 94 4.50 2.37 6.34
CA MET A 94 5.78 2.92 6.78
C MET A 94 6.39 3.84 5.73
N ALA A 95 6.20 3.55 4.43
CA ALA A 95 6.65 4.44 3.36
C ALA A 95 5.91 5.77 3.34
N ALA A 96 4.67 5.82 3.83
CA ALA A 96 3.96 7.06 4.06
C ALA A 96 4.78 8.00 4.96
N ILE A 97 5.48 7.47 5.96
CA ILE A 97 6.27 8.24 6.93
C ILE A 97 7.66 8.52 6.38
N TYR A 98 8.37 7.46 5.97
CA TYR A 98 9.80 7.54 5.67
C TYR A 98 10.11 8.06 4.27
N ALA A 99 9.17 7.98 3.34
CA ALA A 99 9.37 8.37 1.94
C ALA A 99 8.19 9.19 1.41
N SER A 100 7.58 10.03 2.26
CA SER A 100 6.45 10.90 1.91
C SER A 100 6.74 11.85 0.76
N THR A 101 7.99 12.23 0.51
CA THR A 101 8.41 13.08 -0.62
C THR A 101 8.40 12.34 -1.96
N THR A 102 8.48 11.00 -1.92
CA THR A 102 8.48 10.13 -3.10
C THR A 102 7.10 9.56 -3.36
N PHE A 103 6.43 9.02 -2.34
CA PHE A 103 5.11 8.41 -2.45
C PHE A 103 4.04 9.37 -1.96
N GLY A 104 3.22 9.88 -2.88
CA GLY A 104 2.06 10.69 -2.53
C GLY A 104 0.79 9.89 -2.26
N THR A 105 0.77 8.61 -2.62
CA THR A 105 -0.36 7.71 -2.38
C THR A 105 0.11 6.35 -1.87
N ILE A 106 -0.56 5.83 -0.85
CA ILE A 106 -0.31 4.51 -0.25
C ILE A 106 -1.56 3.66 -0.38
N ILE A 107 -1.41 2.40 -0.81
CA ILE A 107 -2.49 1.41 -0.82
C ILE A 107 -2.08 0.28 0.11
N SER A 108 -2.80 0.13 1.23
CA SER A 108 -2.50 -0.87 2.25
C SER A 108 -3.71 -1.76 2.48
N HIS A 109 -3.61 -3.00 2.01
CA HIS A 109 -4.69 -3.99 2.13
C HIS A 109 -4.34 -5.02 3.17
N SER A 110 -5.29 -5.28 4.08
CA SER A 110 -5.17 -6.27 5.13
C SER A 110 -3.82 -6.18 5.86
N PRO A 111 -3.35 -4.98 6.25
CA PRO A 111 -2.04 -4.85 6.88
C PRO A 111 -1.99 -5.72 8.12
N SER A 112 -0.85 -6.36 8.37
CA SER A 112 -0.62 -7.19 9.56
C SER A 112 -0.55 -6.31 10.80
N MET A 113 -1.70 -5.85 11.30
CA MET A 113 -1.78 -4.90 12.43
C MET A 113 -1.21 -5.47 13.74
N TRP A 114 -1.07 -6.79 13.82
CA TRP A 114 -0.44 -7.53 14.91
C TRP A 114 1.10 -7.53 14.83
N TRP A 115 1.69 -7.15 13.70
CA TRP A 115 3.13 -7.25 13.47
C TRP A 115 3.91 -6.15 14.19
N ASN A 116 5.07 -6.54 14.72
CA ASN A 116 6.10 -5.65 15.22
C ASN A 116 7.46 -6.13 14.67
N PRO A 117 8.26 -5.29 14.00
CA PRO A 117 9.54 -5.72 13.43
C PRO A 117 10.56 -6.18 14.49
N ASP A 118 10.49 -5.67 15.72
CA ASP A 118 11.41 -6.04 16.80
C ASP A 118 10.95 -7.30 17.57
N GLN A 119 9.65 -7.60 17.55
CA GLN A 119 9.05 -8.67 18.36
C GLN A 119 8.40 -9.79 17.53
N GLY A 120 8.24 -9.60 16.22
CA GLY A 120 7.54 -10.51 15.32
C GLY A 120 6.04 -10.61 15.61
N SER A 121 5.50 -11.83 15.44
CA SER A 121 4.10 -12.13 15.78
C SER A 121 3.93 -12.34 17.29
N PRO A 122 3.02 -11.62 17.96
CA PRO A 122 2.67 -11.92 19.34
C PRO A 122 1.94 -13.26 19.44
N ILE A 123 1.98 -13.88 20.64
CA ILE A 123 1.24 -15.12 20.94
C ILE A 123 -0.28 -14.86 20.95
N TRP A 124 -0.68 -13.68 21.44
CA TRP A 124 -2.07 -13.24 21.51
C TRP A 124 -2.16 -11.78 21.05
N PHE A 125 -3.12 -11.48 20.17
CA PHE A 125 -3.43 -10.13 19.73
C PHE A 125 -4.94 -9.98 19.54
N THR A 126 -5.51 -9.05 20.29
CA THR A 126 -6.94 -8.79 20.42
C THR A 126 -7.30 -7.47 19.78
N GLU A 127 -8.59 -7.22 19.62
CA GLU A 127 -9.12 -5.94 19.17
C GLU A 127 -8.83 -4.78 20.12
N ASN A 128 -8.38 -5.00 21.36
CA ASN A 128 -8.10 -3.91 22.31
C ASN A 128 -6.62 -3.55 22.42
N ASP A 129 -5.75 -4.37 21.83
CA ASP A 129 -4.32 -4.11 21.84
C ASP A 129 -3.98 -2.88 20.99
N ILE A 130 -2.82 -2.28 21.25
CA ILE A 130 -2.32 -1.18 20.44
C ILE A 130 -1.39 -1.77 19.38
N SER A 131 -1.70 -1.49 18.11
CA SER A 131 -0.89 -1.92 16.98
C SER A 131 0.36 -1.05 16.87
N TRP A 132 1.55 -1.67 16.81
CA TRP A 132 2.81 -0.98 16.51
C TRP A 132 2.70 -0.14 15.24
N VAL A 133 2.05 -0.68 14.19
CA VAL A 133 1.81 0.02 12.91
C VAL A 133 1.06 1.33 13.14
N SER A 134 0.04 1.30 14.00
CA SER A 134 -0.74 2.51 14.34
C SER A 134 0.08 3.50 15.15
N GLU A 135 0.87 3.04 16.13
CA GLU A 135 1.74 3.90 16.91
C GLU A 135 2.76 4.63 16.02
N GLN A 136 3.41 3.91 15.11
CA GLN A 136 4.41 4.50 14.22
C GLN A 136 3.80 5.61 13.35
N ILE A 137 2.73 5.31 12.60
CA ILE A 137 2.16 6.29 11.66
C ILE A 137 1.48 7.46 12.37
N LEU A 138 0.93 7.26 13.57
CA LEU A 138 0.30 8.34 14.34
C LEU A 138 1.32 9.17 15.13
N SER A 139 2.52 8.65 15.41
CA SER A 139 3.58 9.40 16.09
C SER A 139 4.17 10.53 15.23
N ALA A 140 4.22 10.31 13.91
CA ALA A 140 4.67 11.29 12.94
C ALA A 140 3.81 11.23 11.67
N PRO A 141 2.55 11.70 11.74
CA PRO A 141 1.61 11.58 10.62
C PRO A 141 2.12 12.34 9.39
N PRO A 142 2.27 11.68 8.23
CA PRO A 142 2.77 12.34 7.04
C PRO A 142 1.76 13.34 6.50
N LYS A 143 2.24 14.53 6.13
CA LYS A 143 1.41 15.53 5.46
C LYS A 143 1.27 15.19 3.98
N ASP A 144 0.10 15.46 3.43
CA ASP A 144 -0.18 15.40 1.99
C ASP A 144 0.08 14.03 1.34
N VAL A 145 -0.19 12.94 2.08
CA VAL A 145 -0.18 11.56 1.57
C VAL A 145 -1.61 11.01 1.62
N ASN A 146 -2.10 10.52 0.49
CA ASN A 146 -3.40 9.85 0.40
C ASN A 146 -3.26 8.37 0.78
N ILE A 147 -3.98 7.93 1.81
CA ILE A 147 -3.90 6.56 2.34
C ILE A 147 -5.20 5.80 2.01
N GLN A 148 -5.11 4.82 1.12
CA GLN A 148 -6.19 3.89 0.81
C GLN A 148 -6.00 2.62 1.63
N LEU A 149 -6.89 2.40 2.59
CA LEU A 149 -6.95 1.19 3.42
C LEU A 149 -8.00 0.23 2.88
N GLY A 150 -7.69 -1.06 2.91
CA GLY A 150 -8.62 -2.12 2.57
C GLY A 150 -8.53 -3.26 3.57
N VAL A 151 -9.64 -3.91 3.90
CA VAL A 151 -9.64 -5.11 4.75
C VAL A 151 -10.84 -6.01 4.44
N GLY A 152 -10.65 -7.32 4.47
CA GLY A 152 -11.70 -8.30 4.32
C GLY A 152 -12.55 -8.41 5.58
N SER A 153 -13.87 -8.44 5.45
CA SER A 153 -14.81 -8.56 6.59
C SER A 153 -14.63 -9.84 7.42
N LEU A 154 -13.95 -10.85 6.87
CA LEU A 154 -13.69 -12.15 7.53
C LEU A 154 -12.32 -12.21 8.25
N GLU A 155 -11.60 -11.09 8.38
CA GLU A 155 -10.26 -11.05 8.96
C GLU A 155 -10.21 -10.81 10.48
N GLY A 156 -11.31 -11.07 11.17
CA GLY A 156 -11.37 -11.03 12.64
C GLY A 156 -10.90 -9.69 13.22
N THR A 157 -9.95 -9.73 14.15
CA THR A 157 -9.48 -8.54 14.87
C THR A 157 -8.83 -7.50 13.95
N THR A 158 -8.21 -7.91 12.83
CA THR A 158 -7.62 -6.99 11.83
C THR A 158 -8.61 -5.95 11.34
N VAL A 159 -9.90 -6.33 11.17
CA VAL A 159 -10.96 -5.41 10.74
C VAL A 159 -11.07 -4.23 11.70
N SER A 160 -11.15 -4.51 13.01
CA SER A 160 -11.28 -3.48 14.05
C SER A 160 -10.05 -2.56 14.11
N HIS A 161 -8.85 -3.12 13.93
CA HIS A 161 -7.60 -2.36 13.94
C HIS A 161 -7.48 -1.44 12.73
N VAL A 162 -7.82 -1.92 11.53
CA VAL A 162 -7.79 -1.10 10.32
C VAL A 162 -8.87 -0.01 10.37
N GLN A 163 -10.06 -0.32 10.89
CA GLN A 163 -11.12 0.68 11.11
C GLN A 163 -10.69 1.77 12.09
N ARG A 164 -10.08 1.42 13.23
CA ARG A 164 -9.56 2.41 14.18
C ARG A 164 -8.42 3.22 13.58
N LEU A 165 -7.49 2.58 12.88
CA LEU A 165 -6.41 3.28 12.19
C LEU A 165 -6.97 4.33 11.22
N HIS A 166 -7.94 3.95 10.38
CA HIS A 166 -8.61 4.87 9.48
C HIS A 166 -9.19 6.09 10.23
N GLN A 167 -9.94 5.87 11.30
CA GLN A 167 -10.52 6.96 12.10
C GLN A 167 -9.45 7.87 12.70
N SER A 168 -8.36 7.29 13.23
CA SER A 168 -7.24 8.05 13.79
C SER A 168 -6.49 8.87 12.74
N LEU A 169 -6.33 8.35 11.51
CA LEU A 169 -5.70 9.08 10.41
C LEU A 169 -6.55 10.29 10.00
N ILE A 170 -7.88 10.12 9.88
CA ILE A 170 -8.81 11.23 9.62
C ILE A 170 -8.75 12.26 10.75
N ALA A 171 -8.76 11.82 12.01
CA ALA A 171 -8.67 12.72 13.17
C ALA A 171 -7.35 13.49 13.23
N ALA A 172 -6.26 12.90 12.70
CA ALA A 172 -4.96 13.55 12.54
C ALA A 172 -4.88 14.49 11.31
N GLY A 173 -5.96 14.60 10.52
CA GLY A 173 -6.05 15.50 9.36
C GLY A 173 -5.51 14.92 8.06
N LEU A 174 -5.31 13.60 7.95
CA LEU A 174 -4.84 12.95 6.73
C LEU A 174 -5.99 12.58 5.82
N GLU A 175 -5.72 12.54 4.52
CA GLU A 175 -6.62 11.90 3.57
C GLU A 175 -6.53 10.39 3.72
N SER A 176 -7.57 9.79 4.28
CA SER A 176 -7.71 8.34 4.38
C SER A 176 -9.04 7.88 3.79
N ASN A 177 -9.02 6.73 3.12
CA ASN A 177 -10.22 6.03 2.66
C ASN A 177 -10.14 4.58 3.16
N LEU A 178 -11.28 4.00 3.52
CA LEU A 178 -11.37 2.62 3.97
C LEU A 178 -12.40 1.86 3.14
N THR A 179 -11.96 0.75 2.53
CA THR A 179 -12.83 -0.22 1.89
C THR A 179 -12.88 -1.52 2.70
N VAL A 180 -14.07 -1.95 3.10
CA VAL A 180 -14.30 -3.28 3.67
C VAL A 180 -14.95 -4.16 2.62
N TYR A 181 -14.28 -5.21 2.18
CA TYR A 181 -14.79 -6.13 1.15
C TYR A 181 -15.23 -7.46 1.76
N ALA A 182 -16.17 -8.14 1.10
CA ALA A 182 -16.75 -9.40 1.56
C ALA A 182 -15.80 -10.60 1.32
N GLY A 183 -14.61 -10.55 1.92
CA GLY A 183 -13.54 -11.52 1.74
C GLY A 183 -12.69 -11.69 3.00
N GLY A 184 -11.62 -12.47 2.85
CA GLY A 184 -10.64 -12.73 3.92
C GLY A 184 -9.21 -12.36 3.49
N HIS A 185 -8.23 -12.88 4.23
CA HIS A 185 -6.80 -12.62 4.03
C HIS A 185 -6.22 -13.46 2.88
N ASP A 186 -6.63 -13.17 1.63
CA ASP A 186 -6.34 -14.01 0.46
C ASP A 186 -6.11 -13.18 -0.83
N TYR A 187 -5.17 -13.63 -1.66
CA TYR A 187 -4.79 -12.99 -2.92
C TYR A 187 -5.92 -12.84 -3.93
N ALA A 188 -6.90 -13.75 -3.97
CA ALA A 188 -8.05 -13.67 -4.87
C ALA A 188 -8.87 -12.40 -4.59
N TRP A 189 -9.08 -12.07 -3.32
CA TRP A 189 -9.77 -10.84 -2.92
C TRP A 189 -8.87 -9.62 -3.13
N TRP A 190 -7.60 -9.71 -2.74
CA TRP A 190 -6.66 -8.61 -2.90
C TRP A 190 -6.44 -8.20 -4.35
N ARG A 191 -6.50 -9.15 -5.30
CA ARG A 191 -6.36 -8.86 -6.73
C ARG A 191 -7.43 -7.89 -7.21
N GLY A 192 -8.70 -8.13 -6.85
CA GLY A 192 -9.80 -7.20 -7.14
C GLY A 192 -9.65 -5.89 -6.38
N ALA A 193 -9.35 -5.97 -5.08
CA ALA A 193 -9.23 -4.80 -4.23
C ALA A 193 -8.13 -3.83 -4.70
N ILE A 194 -6.98 -4.33 -5.20
CA ILE A 194 -5.93 -3.47 -5.77
C ILE A 194 -6.48 -2.67 -6.95
N ILE A 195 -7.20 -3.31 -7.87
CA ILE A 195 -7.78 -2.63 -9.03
C ILE A 195 -8.81 -1.58 -8.59
N ASP A 196 -9.68 -1.92 -7.65
CA ASP A 196 -10.68 -0.99 -7.11
C ASP A 196 -10.03 0.22 -6.43
N ALA A 197 -8.99 -0.02 -5.62
CA ALA A 197 -8.23 1.05 -4.98
C ALA A 197 -7.54 1.93 -6.03
N LEU A 198 -6.99 1.34 -7.09
CA LEU A 198 -6.37 2.06 -8.20
C LEU A 198 -7.39 2.90 -9.00
N ALA A 199 -8.62 2.44 -9.15
CA ALA A 199 -9.69 3.22 -9.78
C ALA A 199 -10.12 4.40 -8.89
N ASN A 200 -10.31 4.14 -7.59
CA ASN A 200 -10.84 5.12 -6.64
C ASN A 200 -9.90 6.31 -6.40
N TYR A 201 -8.57 6.11 -6.37
CA TYR A 201 -7.66 7.27 -6.23
C TYR A 201 -7.59 8.14 -7.49
N ASN A 202 -7.82 7.56 -8.68
CA ASN A 202 -7.82 8.28 -9.96
C ASN A 202 -9.08 9.15 -10.13
N CYS A 203 -10.26 8.68 -9.68
CA CYS A 203 -11.52 9.43 -9.82
C CYS A 203 -11.52 10.79 -9.11
N ARG A 204 -10.82 10.94 -7.97
CA ARG A 204 -10.75 12.23 -7.25
C ARG A 204 -10.05 13.34 -8.06
N LYS A 205 -9.15 12.99 -8.98
CA LYS A 205 -8.45 14.00 -9.80
C LYS A 205 -9.25 14.47 -11.02
N ILE A 206 -10.22 13.70 -11.48
CA ILE A 206 -11.11 14.14 -12.57
C ILE A 206 -12.15 15.13 -12.02
N SER A 207 -12.58 14.98 -10.76
CA SER A 207 -13.48 15.95 -10.11
C SER A 207 -12.80 17.29 -9.80
N ASP A 208 -11.51 17.29 -9.46
CA ASP A 208 -10.77 18.53 -9.13
C ASP A 208 -10.31 19.32 -10.37
N ASN A 209 -10.28 18.69 -11.55
CA ASN A 209 -9.99 19.35 -12.83
C ASN A 209 -11.23 19.91 -13.55
N ASN A 210 -12.43 19.78 -12.96
CA ASN A 210 -13.69 20.27 -13.55
C ASN A 210 -14.19 21.60 -12.94
N PHE A 211 -13.33 22.33 -12.21
CA PHE A 211 -13.57 23.73 -11.88
C PHE A 211 -12.61 24.62 -12.69
N VAL A 212 -13.05 25.00 -13.89
CA VAL A 212 -12.61 26.20 -14.60
C VAL A 212 -13.83 27.07 -14.84
#